data_AF-A0A392TJW6-F1
#
_entry.id   AF-A0A392TJW6-F1
#
_cell.length_a   1.000
_cell.length_b   1.000
_cell.length_c   1.000
_cell.angle_alpha   90.00
_cell.angle_beta   90.00
_cell.angle_gamma   90.00
#
_symmetry.space_group_name_H-M   'P 1'
#
loop_
_entity.id
_entity.type
_entity.pdbx_description
1 polymer ?
#
loop_
_entity_poly.entity_id
_entity_poly.type
_entity_poly.pdbx_seq_one_letter_code
_entity_poly.pdbx_strand_id
1 'polypeptide(L)' 'METVLRNGPWSFDRNIVILKRIFGDELPSDMEMHSGDFWTRIYDLPLKLRSEEMANKLGDLLGKFVEV' A
#
# COMPACT_ATOMS: atom_id res chain seq x y z
N MET A 1 8.07 -14.03 -10.59
CA MET A 1 6.82 -13.56 -9.94
C MET A 1 7.11 -12.92 -8.59
N GLU A 2 7.95 -13.52 -7.76
CA GLU A 2 8.38 -12.99 -6.45
C GLU A 2 8.90 -11.55 -6.50
N THR A 3 9.75 -11.22 -7.47
CA THR A 3 10.28 -9.85 -7.65
C THR A 3 9.18 -8.81 -7.87
N VAL A 4 8.15 -9.17 -8.64
CA VAL A 4 7.01 -8.26 -8.90
C VAL A 4 6.20 -8.08 -7.63
N LEU A 5 5.93 -9.16 -6.88
CA LEU A 5 5.18 -9.06 -5.64
C LEU A 5 5.93 -8.31 -4.53
N ARG A 6 7.27 -8.37 -4.49
CA ARG A 6 8.08 -7.71 -3.45
C ARG A 6 8.46 -6.26 -3.74
N ASN A 7 8.55 -5.87 -5.01
CA ASN A 7 9.08 -4.55 -5.41
C ASN A 7 7.98 -3.54 -5.75
N GLY A 8 6.73 -3.82 -5.37
CA GLY A 8 5.66 -2.84 -5.46
C GLY A 8 5.74 -1.77 -4.37
N PRO A 9 4.71 -0.93 -4.23
CA PRO A 9 3.47 -0.91 -5.00
C PRO A 9 3.60 -0.54 -6.48
N TRP A 10 2.64 -0.95 -7.32
CA TRP A 10 2.71 -0.73 -8.77
C TRP A 10 1.64 0.25 -9.24
N SER A 11 2.01 1.09 -10.21
CA SER A 11 1.07 1.95 -10.91
C SER A 11 1.30 1.89 -12.42
N PHE A 12 0.20 1.95 -13.18
CA PHE A 12 0.22 2.02 -14.63
C PHE A 12 -0.83 3.02 -15.09
N ASP A 13 -0.43 3.97 -15.94
CA ASP A 13 -1.29 5.04 -16.45
C ASP A 13 -2.12 5.75 -15.35
N ARG A 14 -1.44 6.12 -14.25
CA ARG A 14 -2.05 6.76 -13.06
C ARG A 14 -3.08 5.92 -12.31
N ASN A 15 -3.22 4.64 -12.64
CA ASN A 15 -4.05 3.69 -11.91
C ASN A 15 -3.18 2.80 -11.02
N ILE A 16 -3.68 2.48 -9.81
CA ILE A 16 -3.03 1.51 -8.91
C ILE A 16 -3.28 0.11 -9.44
N VAL A 17 -2.23 -0.72 -9.46
CA VAL A 17 -2.33 -2.13 -9.82
C VAL A 17 -2.38 -2.95 -8.53
N ILE A 18 -3.54 -3.57 -8.27
CA ILE A 18 -3.73 -4.49 -7.14
C ILE A 18 -3.29 -5.88 -7.57
N LEU A 19 -2.28 -6.43 -6.88
CA LEU A 19 -1.77 -7.78 -7.12
C LEU A 19 -2.18 -8.69 -5.96
N LYS A 20 -2.98 -9.72 -6.24
CA LYS A 20 -3.36 -10.75 -5.27
C LYS A 20 -2.90 -12.13 -5.76
N ARG A 21 -2.23 -12.88 -4.91
CA ARG A 21 -1.83 -14.26 -5.19
C ARG A 21 -3.03 -15.18 -4.98
N ILE A 22 -3.30 -16.03 -5.96
CA ILE A 22 -4.40 -17.02 -5.90
C ILE A 22 -3.81 -18.37 -5.50
N PHE A 23 -4.47 -19.07 -4.58
CA PHE A 23 -4.00 -20.37 -4.08
C PHE A 23 -4.78 -21.59 -4.60
N GLY A 24 -5.87 -21.38 -5.34
CA GLY A 24 -6.47 -22.38 -6.24
C GLY A 24 -7.94 -22.72 -5.96
N ASP A 25 -8.45 -22.38 -4.79
CA ASP A 25 -9.84 -22.59 -4.37
C ASP A 25 -10.70 -21.31 -4.37
N GLU A 26 -10.07 -20.16 -4.59
CA GLU A 26 -10.72 -18.85 -4.59
C GLU A 26 -11.41 -18.56 -5.93
N LEU A 27 -12.70 -18.21 -5.89
CA LEU A 27 -13.40 -17.69 -7.06
C LEU A 27 -13.06 -16.21 -7.25
N PRO A 28 -12.94 -15.72 -8.51
CA PRO A 28 -12.72 -14.29 -8.77
C PRO A 28 -13.77 -13.37 -8.15
N SER A 29 -15.02 -13.85 -7.98
CA SER A 29 -16.10 -13.12 -7.31
C SER A 29 -15.85 -12.88 -5.82
N ASP A 30 -15.05 -13.75 -5.20
CA ASP A 30 -14.79 -13.75 -3.76
C ASP A 30 -13.48 -13.02 -3.45
N MET A 31 -12.75 -12.60 -4.49
CA MET A 31 -11.50 -11.86 -4.35
C MET A 31 -11.79 -10.41 -3.95
N GLU A 32 -11.57 -10.09 -2.67
CA GLU A 32 -11.54 -8.70 -2.22
C GLU A 32 -10.38 -7.93 -2.89
N MET A 33 -10.72 -6.92 -3.69
CA MET A 33 -9.79 -6.04 -4.43
C MET A 33 -10.08 -4.55 -4.17
N HIS A 34 -10.54 -4.21 -2.95
CA HIS A 34 -10.93 -2.85 -2.58
C HIS A 34 -9.81 -2.04 -1.92
N SER A 35 -8.67 -2.66 -1.65
CA SER A 35 -7.49 -2.03 -1.06
C SER A 35 -6.22 -2.42 -1.81
N GLY A 36 -5.19 -1.58 -1.69
CA GLY A 36 -3.87 -1.84 -2.25
C GLY A 36 -2.84 -0.93 -1.62
N ASP A 37 -1.58 -1.34 -1.67
CA ASP A 37 -0.47 -0.55 -1.16
C ASP A 37 -0.13 0.58 -2.15
N PHE A 38 0.27 1.75 -1.64
CA PHE A 38 0.75 2.87 -2.44
C PHE A 38 1.62 3.78 -1.59
N TRP A 39 2.54 4.50 -2.24
CA TRP A 39 3.34 5.51 -1.55
C TRP A 39 2.55 6.79 -1.35
N THR A 40 2.59 7.31 -0.12
CA THR A 40 2.04 8.61 0.21
C THR A 40 3.18 9.59 0.47
N ARG A 41 2.99 10.83 0.03
CA ARG A 41 3.92 11.93 0.32
C ARG A 41 3.15 13.03 1.02
N ILE A 42 3.61 13.40 2.20
CA ILE A 42 3.03 14.48 3.00
C ILE A 42 3.87 15.74 2.77
N TYR A 43 3.21 16.82 2.35
CA TYR A 43 3.84 18.12 2.12
C TYR A 43 3.76 18.98 3.39
N ASP A 44 4.72 19.90 3.54
CA ASP A 44 4.77 20.89 4.62
C ASP A 44 4.68 20.32 6.05
N LEU A 45 5.13 19.06 6.24
CA LEU A 45 5.13 18.42 7.55
C LEU A 45 6.10 19.15 8.50
N PRO A 46 5.62 19.71 9.63
CA PRO A 46 6.46 20.39 10.62
C PRO A 46 7.57 19.48 11.12
N LEU A 47 8.76 20.03 11.39
CA LEU A 47 9.94 19.26 11.81
C LEU A 47 9.68 18.38 13.04
N LYS A 48 8.87 18.85 13.99
CA LYS A 48 8.49 18.11 15.21
C LYS A 48 7.66 16.85 14.94
N LEU A 49 7.09 16.71 13.74
CA LEU A 49 6.25 15.59 13.33
C LEU A 49 6.97 14.61 12.39
N ARG A 50 8.28 14.76 12.19
CA ARG A 50 9.09 13.91 11.30
C ARG A 50 9.75 12.73 12.01
N SER A 51 9.13 12.22 13.07
CA SER A 51 9.56 10.97 13.70
C SER A 51 8.88 9.77 13.03
N GLU A 52 9.52 8.61 13.10
CA GLU A 52 8.96 7.34 12.61
C GLU A 52 7.62 7.01 13.28
N GLU A 53 7.52 7.19 14.61
CA GLU A 53 6.28 7.00 15.34
C GLU A 53 5.14 7.89 14.81
N MET A 54 5.45 9.14 14.44
CA MET A 54 4.47 10.04 13.85
C MET A 54 4.13 9.65 12.41
N ALA A 55 5.10 9.18 11.62
CA ALA A 55 4.84 8.66 10.28
C ALA A 55 3.88 7.46 10.31
N ASN A 56 4.06 6.53 11.25
CA ASN A 56 3.16 5.39 11.44
C ASN A 56 1.75 5.85 11.80
N LYS A 57 1.62 6.76 12.78
CA LYS A 57 0.30 7.33 13.15
C LYS A 57 -0.37 8.05 11.99
N LEU A 58 0.37 8.82 11.20
CA LEU A 58 -0.17 9.50 10.02
C LEU A 58 -0.57 8.51 8.92
N GLY A 59 0.22 7.46 8.71
CA GLY A 59 -0.11 6.36 7.80
C GLY A 59 -1.38 5.63 8.21
N ASP A 60 -1.52 5.33 9.51
CA ASP A 60 -2.69 4.64 10.08
C ASP A 60 -3.97 5.51 10.05
N LEU A 61 -3.83 6.83 9.95
CA LEU A 61 -4.97 7.73 9.70
C LEU A 61 -5.45 7.67 8.24
N LEU A 62 -4.54 7.41 7.29
CA LEU A 62 -4.87 7.30 5.87
C LEU A 62 -5.31 5.89 5.47
N GLY A 63 -4.90 4.88 6.23
CA GLY A 63 -5.15 3.47 5.95
C GLY A 63 -4.42 2.58 6.95
N LYS A 64 -3.70 1.57 6.47
CA LYS A 64 -2.79 0.77 7.30
C LYS A 64 -1.37 1.10 6.88
N PHE A 65 -0.54 1.55 7.82
CA PHE A 65 0.88 1.69 7.52
C PHE A 65 1.51 0.32 7.24
N VAL A 66 2.33 0.25 6.18
CA VAL A 66 3.09 -0.94 5.81
C VAL A 66 4.56 -0.58 5.92
N GLU A 67 5.27 -1.31 6.79
CA GLU A 67 6.73 -1.21 6.91
C GLU A 67 7.38 -1.76 5.63
N VAL A 68 8.32 -1.01 5.07
CA VAL A 68 8.98 -1.30 3.78
C VAL A 68 10.37 -1.88 4.01
#